data_AF-A0A7W0XW66-F1
#
_entry.id   AF-A0A7W0XW66-F1
#
_cell.length_a   1.000
_cell.length_b   1.000
_cell.length_c   1.000
_cell.angle_alpha   90.00
_cell.angle_beta   90.00
_cell.angle_gamma   90.00
#
_symmetry.space_group_name_H-M   'P 1'
#
loop_
_entity.id
_entity.type
_entity.pdbx_description
1 polymer ?
#
loop_
_entity_poly.entity_id
_entity_poly.type
_entity_poly.pdbx_seq_one_letter_code
_entity_poly.pdbx_strand_id
1 'polypeptide(L)'
;MALDALAHFGLVSLPSLSSYVAGHPGWPGVSQVRRALSLADAAVRSPWESRLRMVYVLEAGLGRPMVNRSVFSHTGRLLGIADLIDEEAGLVLEYDGSGHRERRQHNSDNEREEAFEGAGLVVVRADSHDYRHKRARLIERMVGGRRRGMARDRRRDRWTLTPPSWATDPYELLTDDDKQALFGAA
;
A
#
# COMPACT_ATOMS: atom_id res chain seq x y z
N MET A 1 1.96 -8.40 -8.88
CA MET A 1 2.09 -9.79 -9.38
C MET A 1 0.85 -10.11 -10.20
N ALA A 2 0.90 -11.04 -11.16
CA ALA A 2 -0.24 -11.28 -12.05
C ALA A 2 -1.52 -11.64 -11.29
N LEU A 3 -1.40 -12.43 -10.20
CA LEU A 3 -2.54 -12.82 -9.37
C LEU A 3 -3.21 -11.64 -8.65
N ASP A 4 -2.44 -10.60 -8.26
CA ASP A 4 -3.01 -9.36 -7.70
C ASP A 4 -3.92 -8.68 -8.74
N ALA A 5 -3.43 -8.52 -9.97
CA ALA A 5 -4.20 -7.90 -11.05
C ALA A 5 -5.46 -8.70 -11.41
N LEU A 6 -5.36 -10.02 -11.53
CA LEU A 6 -6.52 -10.88 -11.78
C LEU A 6 -7.58 -10.75 -10.69
N ALA A 7 -7.16 -10.66 -9.43
CA ALA A 7 -8.05 -10.47 -8.30
C ALA A 7 -8.66 -9.06 -8.27
N HIS A 8 -7.84 -8.04 -8.54
CA HIS A 8 -8.27 -6.64 -8.59
C HIS A 8 -9.37 -6.40 -9.64
N PHE A 9 -9.19 -6.96 -10.84
CA PHE A 9 -10.20 -6.88 -11.92
C PHE A 9 -11.38 -7.85 -11.74
N GLY A 10 -11.44 -8.60 -10.63
CA GLY A 10 -12.52 -9.56 -10.37
C GLY A 10 -12.52 -10.79 -11.29
N LEU A 11 -11.47 -10.99 -12.07
CA LEU A 11 -11.33 -12.16 -12.95
C LEU A 11 -11.12 -13.45 -12.15
N VAL A 12 -10.60 -13.33 -10.93
CA VAL A 12 -10.42 -14.43 -9.98
C VAL A 12 -10.81 -14.00 -8.56
N SER A 13 -11.57 -14.84 -7.87
CA SER A 13 -11.76 -14.73 -6.42
C SER A 13 -10.62 -15.46 -5.69
N LEU A 14 -9.85 -14.75 -4.86
CA LEU A 14 -8.76 -15.37 -4.07
C LEU A 14 -9.26 -16.49 -3.14
N PRO A 15 -10.38 -16.34 -2.41
CA PRO A 15 -10.97 -17.44 -1.63
C PRO A 15 -11.34 -18.63 -2.50
N SER A 16 -11.99 -18.41 -3.65
CA SER A 16 -12.42 -19.50 -4.53
C SER A 16 -11.22 -20.23 -5.14
N LEU A 17 -10.20 -19.51 -5.59
CA LEU A 17 -8.97 -20.09 -6.12
C LEU A 17 -8.22 -20.87 -5.02
N SER A 18 -8.18 -20.36 -3.79
CA SER A 18 -7.58 -21.07 -2.65
C SER A 18 -8.27 -22.41 -2.40
N SER A 19 -9.60 -22.43 -2.35
CA SER A 19 -10.39 -23.66 -2.19
C SER A 19 -10.17 -24.64 -3.34
N TYR A 20 -10.10 -24.14 -4.58
CA TYR A 20 -9.83 -24.97 -5.75
C TYR A 20 -8.45 -25.64 -5.68
N VAL A 21 -7.41 -24.87 -5.32
CA VAL A 21 -6.02 -25.33 -5.18
C VAL A 21 -5.86 -26.33 -4.03
N ALA A 22 -6.66 -26.19 -2.96
CA ALA A 22 -6.67 -27.15 -1.86
C ALA A 22 -7.16 -28.54 -2.31
N GLY A 23 -8.12 -28.61 -3.23
CA GLY A 23 -8.64 -29.86 -3.81
C GLY A 23 -7.71 -30.56 -4.81
N HIS A 24 -6.63 -29.90 -5.27
CA HIS A 24 -5.75 -30.42 -6.31
C HIS A 24 -4.26 -30.45 -5.89
N PRO A 25 -3.90 -31.15 -4.79
CA PRO A 25 -2.54 -31.12 -4.23
C PRO A 25 -1.46 -31.75 -5.13
N GLY A 26 -1.84 -32.56 -6.12
CA GLY A 26 -0.90 -33.25 -7.02
C GLY A 26 -0.62 -32.51 -8.33
N TRP A 27 -1.23 -31.34 -8.57
CA TRP A 27 -1.06 -30.63 -9.83
C TRP A 27 0.33 -30.02 -9.98
N PRO A 28 0.94 -30.11 -11.18
CA PRO A 28 2.19 -29.41 -11.46
C PRO A 28 2.08 -27.92 -11.13
N GLY A 29 3.04 -27.39 -10.36
CA GLY A 29 3.08 -25.97 -9.99
C GLY A 29 2.17 -25.54 -8.83
N VAL A 30 1.40 -26.43 -8.22
CA VAL A 30 0.46 -26.08 -7.14
C VAL A 30 1.12 -25.41 -5.94
N SER A 31 2.37 -25.78 -5.61
CA SER A 31 3.14 -25.16 -4.53
C SER A 31 3.43 -23.69 -4.80
N GLN A 32 3.72 -23.34 -6.05
CA GLN A 32 3.95 -21.96 -6.47
C GLN A 32 2.65 -21.15 -6.40
N VAL A 33 1.53 -21.75 -6.81
CA VAL A 33 0.20 -21.11 -6.71
C VAL A 33 -0.18 -20.86 -5.25
N ARG A 34 0.06 -21.82 -4.34
CA ARG A 34 -0.17 -21.63 -2.89
C ARG A 34 0.67 -20.50 -2.31
N ARG A 35 1.95 -20.42 -2.67
CA ARG A 35 2.81 -19.31 -2.27
C ARG A 35 2.30 -17.99 -2.82
N ALA A 36 1.92 -17.95 -4.10
CA ALA A 36 1.36 -16.74 -4.71
C ALA A 36 0.06 -16.31 -4.03
N LEU A 37 -0.86 -17.24 -3.72
CA LEU A 37 -2.10 -16.98 -2.98
C LEU A 37 -1.83 -16.40 -1.59
N SER A 38 -0.85 -16.94 -0.86
CA SER A 38 -0.47 -16.41 0.46
C SER A 38 0.01 -14.95 0.41
N LEU A 39 0.49 -14.52 -0.75
CA LEU A 39 0.99 -13.17 -1.02
C LEU A 39 0.01 -12.33 -1.81
N ALA A 40 -1.07 -12.87 -2.36
CA ALA A 40 -1.95 -12.12 -3.23
C ALA A 40 -2.83 -11.15 -2.43
N ASP A 41 -3.11 -9.98 -3.02
CA ASP A 41 -3.98 -8.98 -2.45
C ASP A 41 -4.80 -8.28 -3.54
N ALA A 42 -6.13 -8.34 -3.43
CA ALA A 42 -7.05 -7.78 -4.42
C ALA A 42 -7.14 -6.25 -4.36
N ALA A 43 -6.67 -5.65 -3.26
CA ALA A 43 -6.64 -4.19 -3.13
C ALA A 43 -5.48 -3.55 -3.91
N VAL A 44 -4.53 -4.33 -4.44
CA VAL A 44 -3.42 -3.81 -5.27
C VAL A 44 -3.95 -3.30 -6.61
N ARG A 45 -3.57 -2.06 -6.95
CA ARG A 45 -3.98 -1.34 -8.16
C ARG A 45 -2.87 -1.21 -9.18
N SER A 46 -1.61 -1.19 -8.73
CA SER A 46 -0.46 -1.07 -9.62
C SER A 46 0.55 -2.22 -9.46
N PRO A 47 1.29 -2.55 -10.53
CA PRO A 47 2.42 -3.48 -10.42
C PRO A 47 3.50 -3.02 -9.43
N TRP A 48 3.61 -1.72 -9.16
CA TRP A 48 4.59 -1.16 -8.25
C TRP A 48 4.23 -1.36 -6.78
N GLU A 49 2.95 -1.29 -6.41
CA GLU A 49 2.49 -1.66 -5.07
C GLU A 49 2.82 -3.13 -4.75
N SER A 50 2.56 -4.05 -5.68
CA SER A 50 2.98 -5.46 -5.49
C SER A 50 4.48 -5.56 -5.27
N ARG A 51 5.28 -4.85 -6.09
CA ARG A 51 6.74 -4.91 -6.04
C ARG A 51 7.25 -4.41 -4.69
N LEU A 52 6.80 -3.25 -4.24
CA LEU A 52 7.17 -2.69 -2.93
C LEU A 52 6.77 -3.63 -1.80
N ARG A 53 5.55 -4.17 -1.85
CA ARG A 53 5.05 -5.11 -0.86
C ARG A 53 5.87 -6.39 -0.80
N MET A 54 6.33 -6.92 -1.95
CA MET A 54 7.23 -8.07 -1.97
C MET A 54 8.58 -7.75 -1.35
N VAL A 55 9.16 -6.56 -1.59
CA VAL A 55 10.40 -6.13 -0.90
C VAL A 55 10.18 -6.12 0.60
N TYR A 56 9.09 -5.48 1.04
CA TYR A 56 8.77 -5.30 2.44
C TYR A 56 8.57 -6.62 3.19
N VAL A 57 7.80 -7.54 2.61
CA VAL A 57 7.47 -8.83 3.25
C VAL A 57 8.60 -9.85 3.11
N LEU A 58 9.14 -10.04 1.90
CA LEU A 58 10.03 -11.15 1.60
C LEU A 58 11.51 -10.83 1.82
N GLU A 59 11.92 -9.59 1.53
CA GLU A 59 13.34 -9.20 1.59
C GLU A 59 13.68 -8.47 2.88
N ALA A 60 12.82 -7.57 3.34
CA ALA A 60 12.98 -6.91 4.63
C ALA A 60 12.49 -7.77 5.81
N GLY A 61 11.76 -8.87 5.53
CA GLY A 61 11.27 -9.80 6.56
C GLY A 61 10.26 -9.18 7.52
N LEU A 62 9.50 -8.18 7.06
CA LEU A 62 8.55 -7.44 7.88
C LEU A 62 7.13 -8.04 7.77
N GLY A 63 6.22 -7.57 8.62
CA GLY A 63 4.81 -7.99 8.62
C GLY A 63 4.10 -7.70 7.30
N ARG A 64 2.88 -8.22 7.13
CA ARG A 64 2.07 -7.95 5.93
C ARG A 64 1.42 -6.56 6.04
N PRO A 65 1.81 -5.59 5.20
CA PRO A 65 1.13 -4.30 5.19
C PRO A 65 -0.22 -4.42 4.50
N MET A 66 -1.12 -3.52 4.84
CA MET A 66 -2.40 -3.33 4.16
C MET A 66 -2.18 -2.49 2.90
N VAL A 67 -2.96 -2.73 1.85
CA VAL A 67 -2.79 -2.08 0.55
C VAL A 67 -3.94 -1.11 0.28
N ASN A 68 -3.65 0.06 -0.31
CA ASN A 68 -4.64 1.07 -0.73
C ASN A 68 -5.64 1.42 0.38
N ARG A 69 -5.14 1.67 1.59
CA ARG A 69 -5.98 2.00 2.74
C ARG A 69 -6.12 3.50 2.90
N SER A 70 -7.37 3.94 2.98
CA SER A 70 -7.71 5.31 3.35
C SER A 70 -7.31 5.58 4.80
N VAL A 71 -6.56 6.65 5.00
CA VAL A 71 -6.12 7.11 6.31
C VAL A 71 -6.88 8.40 6.62
N PHE A 72 -7.52 8.42 7.78
CA PHE A 72 -8.31 9.56 8.24
C PHE A 72 -7.66 10.19 9.45
N SER A 73 -7.91 11.48 9.65
CA SER A 73 -7.73 12.11 10.96
C SER A 73 -8.85 11.71 11.92
N HIS A 74 -8.67 11.93 13.22
CA HIS A 74 -9.71 11.70 14.22
C HIS A 74 -10.96 12.58 14.04
N THR A 75 -10.87 13.67 13.29
CA THR A 75 -12.02 14.52 12.95
C THR A 75 -12.78 14.01 11.72
N GLY A 76 -12.37 12.89 11.13
CA GLY A 76 -12.99 12.30 9.94
C GLY A 76 -12.50 12.87 8.62
N ARG A 77 -11.56 13.84 8.61
CA ARG A 77 -10.93 14.32 7.37
C ARG A 77 -10.05 13.23 6.77
N LEU A 78 -10.21 12.93 5.48
CA LEU A 78 -9.29 12.07 4.73
C LEU A 78 -7.92 12.74 4.64
N LEU A 79 -6.87 12.04 5.07
CA LEU A 79 -5.48 12.49 4.96
C LEU A 79 -4.86 12.02 3.65
N GLY A 80 -5.31 10.86 3.15
CA GLY A 80 -4.85 10.28 1.89
C GLY A 80 -5.16 8.79 1.83
N ILE A 81 -4.79 8.18 0.72
CA ILE A 81 -4.86 6.73 0.51
C ILE A 81 -3.44 6.23 0.42
N ALA A 82 -3.02 5.47 1.43
CA ALA A 82 -1.67 4.94 1.48
C ALA A 82 -1.55 3.75 0.50
N ASP A 83 -0.53 3.77 -0.36
CA ASP A 83 -0.22 2.65 -1.24
C ASP A 83 -0.07 1.36 -0.42
N LEU A 84 0.76 1.43 0.63
CA LEU A 84 0.88 0.40 1.66
C LEU A 84 0.95 1.04 3.05
N ILE A 85 0.33 0.41 4.04
CA ILE A 85 0.45 0.80 5.46
C ILE A 85 0.69 -0.40 6.38
N ASP A 86 1.71 -0.32 7.22
CA ASP A 86 1.86 -1.13 8.43
C ASP A 86 1.20 -0.37 9.59
N GLU A 87 -0.04 -0.76 9.92
CA GLU A 87 -0.85 -0.12 10.96
C GLU A 87 -0.20 -0.20 12.35
N GLU A 88 0.47 -1.31 12.66
CA GLU A 88 1.13 -1.49 13.95
C GLU A 88 2.25 -0.45 14.12
N ALA A 89 3.08 -0.33 13.08
CA ALA A 89 4.17 0.63 13.05
C ALA A 89 3.73 2.06 12.70
N GLY A 90 2.50 2.29 12.25
CA GLY A 90 2.10 3.59 11.70
C GLY A 90 3.05 4.03 10.58
N LEU A 91 3.45 3.08 9.73
CA LEU A 91 4.39 3.29 8.63
C LEU A 91 3.64 3.23 7.31
N VAL A 92 3.72 4.31 6.54
CA VAL A 92 3.25 4.40 5.16
C VAL A 92 4.42 4.19 4.21
N LEU A 93 4.21 3.41 3.15
CA LEU A 93 5.14 3.27 2.03
C LEU A 93 4.45 3.74 0.77
N GLU A 94 5.03 4.74 0.10
CA GLU A 94 4.51 5.31 -1.15
C GLU A 94 5.44 4.98 -2.31
N TYR A 95 4.87 4.61 -3.46
CA TYR A 95 5.61 4.51 -4.70
C TYR A 95 5.62 5.84 -5.46
N ASP A 96 6.82 6.29 -5.78
CA ASP A 96 7.07 7.49 -6.54
C ASP A 96 7.26 7.15 -8.03
N GLY A 97 6.20 7.26 -8.83
CA GLY A 97 6.29 7.14 -10.28
C GLY A 97 7.21 8.21 -10.88
N SER A 98 8.42 7.84 -11.29
CA SER A 98 9.40 8.73 -11.93
C SER A 98 9.04 8.95 -13.40
N GLY A 99 8.88 10.20 -13.86
CA GLY A 99 8.79 10.47 -15.30
C GLY A 99 8.40 11.89 -15.69
N HIS A 100 7.14 12.26 -15.51
CA HIS A 100 6.62 13.56 -15.95
C HIS A 100 5.47 13.97 -15.03
N ARG A 101 5.80 14.45 -13.82
CA ARG A 101 4.77 15.00 -12.95
C ARG A 101 4.50 16.43 -13.33
N GLU A 102 3.24 16.71 -13.62
CA GLU A 102 2.76 18.08 -13.63
C GLU A 102 2.93 18.67 -12.23
N ARG A 103 3.23 19.98 -12.15
CA ARG A 103 3.47 20.68 -10.88
C ARG A 103 2.35 20.45 -9.84
N ARG A 104 1.11 20.22 -10.30
CA ARG A 104 -0.05 19.97 -9.44
C ARG A 104 0.04 18.63 -8.72
N GLN A 105 0.44 17.56 -9.40
CA GLN A 105 0.60 16.24 -8.79
C GLN A 105 1.70 16.24 -7.73
N HIS A 106 2.77 17.00 -7.98
CA HIS A 106 3.83 17.21 -6.98
C HIS A 106 3.31 17.94 -5.72
N ASN A 107 2.44 18.93 -5.87
CA ASN A 107 1.85 19.62 -4.73
C ASN A 107 0.92 18.70 -3.91
N SER A 108 0.01 17.97 -4.56
CA SER A 108 -0.87 17.01 -3.86
C SER A 108 -0.07 15.93 -3.13
N ASP A 109 0.99 15.40 -3.75
CA ASP A 109 1.87 14.42 -3.10
C ASP A 109 2.57 15.00 -1.84
N ASN A 110 3.02 16.26 -1.89
CA ASN A 110 3.62 16.93 -0.74
C ASN A 110 2.59 17.19 0.37
N GLU A 111 1.41 17.68 0.02
CA GLU A 111 0.32 17.93 0.98
C GLU A 111 -0.12 16.62 1.67
N ARG A 112 -0.18 15.51 0.92
CA ARG A 112 -0.47 14.18 1.46
C ARG A 112 0.62 13.70 2.41
N GLU A 113 1.89 13.89 2.06
CA GLU A 113 3.03 13.54 2.92
C GLU A 113 3.01 14.36 4.22
N GLU A 114 2.84 15.68 4.13
CA GLU A 114 2.70 16.57 5.30
C GLU A 114 1.50 16.17 6.16
N ALA A 115 0.39 15.75 5.56
CA ALA A 115 -0.79 15.29 6.28
C ALA A 115 -0.53 13.98 7.04
N PHE A 116 0.17 13.02 6.45
CA PHE A 116 0.56 11.77 7.12
C PHE A 116 1.54 12.04 8.27
N GLU A 117 2.62 12.75 8.00
CA GLU A 117 3.64 13.06 9.00
C GLU A 117 3.08 13.90 10.16
N GLY A 118 2.28 14.92 9.83
CA GLY A 118 1.61 15.76 10.82
C GLY A 118 0.60 15.00 11.69
N ALA A 119 0.08 13.87 11.22
CA ALA A 119 -0.76 12.97 11.99
C ALA A 119 0.04 11.97 12.86
N GLY A 120 1.37 11.91 12.72
CA GLY A 120 2.25 11.01 13.47
C GLY A 120 2.60 9.71 12.76
N LEU A 121 2.30 9.60 11.45
CA LEU A 121 2.78 8.48 10.63
C LEU A 121 4.24 8.69 10.22
N VAL A 122 4.96 7.58 10.04
CA VAL A 122 6.26 7.57 9.38
C VAL A 122 6.04 7.30 7.90
N VAL A 123 6.66 8.09 7.01
CA VAL A 123 6.55 7.89 5.56
C VAL A 123 7.89 7.40 4.99
N VAL A 124 7.85 6.41 4.10
CA VAL A 124 8.99 5.95 3.32
C VAL A 124 8.59 5.89 1.84
N ARG A 125 9.14 6.81 1.03
CA ARG A 125 8.93 6.84 -0.43
C ARG A 125 9.95 5.98 -1.17
N ALA A 126 9.53 5.31 -2.23
CA ALA A 126 10.41 4.52 -3.08
C ALA A 126 10.09 4.76 -4.54
N ASP A 127 11.10 4.99 -5.36
CA ASP A 127 10.93 5.15 -6.80
C ASP A 127 11.47 3.93 -7.57
N SER A 128 11.39 4.00 -8.91
CA SER A 128 11.93 2.95 -9.77
C SER A 128 13.45 2.79 -9.64
N HIS A 129 14.18 3.86 -9.33
CA HIS A 129 15.63 3.86 -9.17
C HIS A 129 16.06 3.20 -7.86
N ASP A 130 15.36 3.48 -6.76
CA ASP A 130 15.53 2.82 -5.46
C ASP A 130 15.30 1.32 -5.62
N TYR A 131 14.23 0.93 -6.30
CA TYR A 131 13.91 -0.48 -6.54
C TYR A 131 15.00 -1.20 -7.35
N ARG A 132 15.49 -0.58 -8.44
CA ARG A 132 16.41 -1.20 -9.42
C ARG A 132 17.88 -1.15 -9.00
N HIS A 133 18.29 -0.06 -8.35
CA HIS A 133 19.71 0.25 -8.16
C HIS A 133 20.11 0.46 -6.70
N LYS A 134 19.17 0.72 -5.80
CA LYS A 134 19.45 0.96 -4.36
C LYS A 134 18.65 0.03 -3.45
N ARG A 135 18.52 -1.24 -3.85
CA ARG A 135 17.68 -2.23 -3.18
C ARG A 135 17.98 -2.40 -1.69
N ALA A 136 19.25 -2.53 -1.31
CA ALA A 136 19.65 -2.65 0.09
C ALA A 136 19.29 -1.39 0.90
N ARG A 137 19.53 -0.20 0.34
CA ARG A 137 19.17 1.08 0.97
C ARG A 137 17.66 1.23 1.12
N LEU A 138 16.86 0.74 0.17
CA LEU A 138 15.40 0.72 0.27
C LEU A 138 14.96 -0.17 1.45
N ILE A 139 15.53 -1.36 1.58
CA ILE A 139 15.26 -2.28 2.71
C ILE A 139 15.65 -1.62 4.04
N GLU A 140 16.82 -1.00 4.13
CA GLU A 140 17.26 -0.27 5.33
C GLU A 140 16.29 0.87 5.72
N ARG A 141 15.77 1.61 4.73
CA ARG A 141 14.77 2.66 4.95
C ARG A 141 13.44 2.08 5.46
N MET A 142 12.98 0.95 4.90
CA MET A 142 11.77 0.25 5.36
C MET A 142 11.91 -0.24 6.80
N VAL A 143 13.01 -0.95 7.11
CA VAL A 143 13.29 -1.47 8.45
C VAL A 143 13.46 -0.32 9.45
N GLY A 144 14.23 0.71 9.09
CA GLY A 144 14.43 1.89 9.92
C GLY A 144 13.15 2.68 10.15
N GLY A 145 12.31 2.83 9.12
CA GLY A 145 10.98 3.44 9.20
C GLY A 145 10.07 2.68 10.15
N ARG A 146 9.99 1.35 10.01
CA ARG A 146 9.21 0.50 10.91
C ARG A 146 9.70 0.61 12.35
N ARG A 147 11.01 0.59 12.57
CA ARG A 147 11.59 0.74 13.92
C ARG A 147 11.21 2.07 14.56
N ARG A 148 11.29 3.19 13.83
CA ARG A 148 10.85 4.51 14.32
C ARG A 148 9.36 4.52 14.64
N GLY A 149 8.57 3.94 13.74
CA GLY A 149 7.14 3.79 13.90
C GLY A 149 6.73 2.99 15.13
N MET A 150 7.39 1.86 15.38
CA MET A 150 7.18 1.04 16.59
C MET A 150 7.60 1.74 17.88
N ALA A 151 8.56 2.67 17.82
CA ALA A 151 9.04 3.43 18.96
C ALA A 151 8.20 4.70 19.25
N ARG A 152 7.19 5.02 18.43
CA ARG A 152 6.38 6.23 18.57
C ARG A 152 5.44 6.15 19.78
N ASP A 153 5.10 7.31 20.34
CA ASP A 153 4.03 7.40 21.34
C ASP A 153 2.66 7.36 20.66
N ARG A 154 2.05 6.18 20.61
CA ARG A 154 0.73 5.96 19.97
C ARG A 154 -0.40 6.81 20.54
N ARG A 155 -0.26 7.34 21.77
CA ARG A 155 -1.25 8.28 22.36
C ARG A 155 -1.28 9.62 21.65
N ARG A 156 -0.25 9.92 20.85
CA ARG A 156 -0.15 11.13 20.02
C ARG A 156 -0.57 10.88 18.58
N ASP A 157 -0.91 9.64 18.20
CA ASP A 157 -1.41 9.33 16.86
C ASP A 157 -2.66 10.17 16.61
N ARG A 158 -2.69 10.90 15.50
CA ARG A 158 -3.83 11.70 15.06
C ARG A 158 -4.51 11.14 13.83
N TRP A 159 -4.26 9.87 13.52
CA TRP A 159 -4.82 9.14 12.39
C TRP A 159 -5.60 7.87 12.79
N THR A 160 -6.40 7.35 11.87
CA THR A 160 -7.09 6.05 11.97
C THR A 160 -7.34 5.47 10.57
N LEU A 161 -7.47 4.16 10.46
CA LEU A 161 -7.92 3.46 9.24
C LEU A 161 -9.44 3.23 9.22
N THR A 162 -10.13 3.60 10.30
CA THR A 162 -11.58 3.50 10.39
C THR A 162 -12.20 4.71 9.69
N PRO A 163 -12.99 4.51 8.62
CA PRO A 163 -13.70 5.61 8.00
C PRO A 163 -14.73 6.21 8.99
N PRO A 164 -15.02 7.51 8.88
CA PRO A 164 -16.10 8.09 9.66
C PRO A 164 -17.44 7.46 9.25
N SER A 165 -18.38 7.36 10.19
CA SER A 165 -19.64 6.64 10.00
C SER A 165 -20.52 7.17 8.85
N TRP A 166 -20.28 8.41 8.42
CA TRP A 166 -21.02 9.06 7.32
C TRP A 166 -20.38 8.82 5.95
N ALA A 167 -19.14 8.35 5.88
CA ALA A 167 -18.45 8.08 4.61
C ALA A 167 -18.58 6.59 4.26
N THR A 168 -19.52 6.28 3.37
CA THR A 168 -19.72 4.92 2.82
C THR A 168 -18.62 4.52 1.84
N ASP A 169 -18.08 5.48 1.09
CA ASP A 169 -16.95 5.28 0.21
C ASP A 169 -15.88 6.38 0.43
N PRO A 170 -14.71 6.05 0.99
CA PRO A 170 -13.60 7.00 1.14
C PRO A 170 -13.15 7.68 -0.16
N TYR A 171 -13.35 7.04 -1.31
CA TYR A 171 -12.94 7.60 -2.61
C TYR A 171 -13.82 8.79 -3.02
N GLU A 172 -15.03 8.93 -2.47
CA GLU A 172 -15.89 10.10 -2.71
C GLU A 172 -15.29 11.39 -2.13
N LEU A 173 -14.50 11.26 -1.06
CA LEU A 173 -13.86 12.37 -0.33
C LEU A 173 -12.60 12.88 -0.99
N LEU A 174 -12.10 12.18 -2.01
CA LEU A 174 -10.98 12.63 -2.82
C LEU A 174 -11.39 13.83 -3.67
N THR A 175 -10.45 14.74 -3.87
CA THR A 175 -10.62 15.81 -4.86
C THR A 175 -10.70 15.21 -6.27
N ASP A 176 -11.23 15.96 -7.24
CA ASP A 176 -11.28 15.49 -8.63
C ASP A 176 -9.86 15.22 -9.18
N ASP A 177 -8.89 16.04 -8.77
CA ASP A 177 -7.48 15.85 -9.11
C ASP A 177 -6.92 14.55 -8.50
N ASP A 178 -7.24 14.26 -7.24
CA ASP A 178 -6.80 13.01 -6.60
C ASP A 178 -7.49 11.79 -7.24
N LYS A 179 -8.76 11.90 -7.63
CA LYS A 179 -9.48 10.87 -8.38
C LYS A 179 -8.84 10.66 -9.75
N GLN A 180 -8.47 11.73 -10.45
CA GLN A 180 -7.80 11.63 -11.75
C GLN A 180 -6.40 11.00 -11.59
N ALA A 181 -5.64 11.35 -10.55
CA ALA A 181 -4.35 10.74 -10.26
C ALA A 181 -4.48 9.24 -9.92
N LEU A 182 -5.52 8.86 -9.18
CA LEU A 182 -5.74 7.48 -8.73
C LEU A 182 -6.41 6.57 -9.77
N PHE A 183 -7.30 7.11 -10.60
CA PHE A 183 -8.14 6.33 -11.54
C PHE A 183 -7.92 6.69 -13.02
N GLY A 184 -7.28 7.82 -13.33
CA GLY A 184 -7.16 8.36 -14.68
C GLY A 184 -6.02 7.77 -15.54
N ALA A 185 -5.21 6.88 -14.98
CA ALA A 185 -4.23 6.11 -15.75
C ALA A 185 -4.87 4.80 -16.26
N ALA A 186 -5.73 4.92 -17.27
CA ALA A 186 -6.23 3.81 -18.08
C ALA A 186 -5.57 3.84 -19.47
#